data_AF-X1QKY2-F1
#
_entry.id   AF-X1QKY2-F1
#
_cell.length_a   1.000
_cell.length_b   1.000
_cell.length_c   1.000
_cell.angle_alpha   90.00
_cell.angle_beta   90.00
_cell.angle_gamma   90.00
#
_symmetry.space_group_name_H-M   'P 1'
#
loop_
_entity.id
_entity.type
_entity.pdbx_description
1 polymer ?
#
loop_
_entity_poly.entity_id
_entity_poly.type
_entity_poly.pdbx_seq_one_letter_code
_entity_poly.pdbx_strand_id
1 'polypeptide(L)' 'DKVFINLDKYGNTSAASVMIALDEAVKEGKIKNGDIVVLTAFGAGLTSGSIVLKWLK' A
#
# COMPACT_ATOMS: atom_id res chain seq x y z
N ASP A 1 -2.66 6.98 -13.29
CA ASP A 1 -2.12 5.72 -12.73
C ASP A 1 -2.94 5.17 -11.57
N LYS A 2 -2.84 3.86 -11.32
CA LYS A 2 -3.51 3.13 -10.22
C LYS A 2 -2.53 2.65 -9.12
N VAL A 3 -1.27 3.04 -9.20
CA VAL A 3 -0.22 2.72 -8.22
C VAL A 3 0.04 3.97 -7.37
N PHE A 4 0.07 3.81 -6.05
CA PHE A 4 0.44 4.87 -5.12
C PHE A 4 1.95 4.83 -4.86
N ILE A 5 2.62 5.98 -4.95
CA ILE A 5 4.08 6.09 -4.79
C ILE A 5 4.36 7.24 -3.82
N ASN A 6 5.10 6.94 -2.76
CA ASN A 6 5.61 7.90 -1.77
C ASN A 6 7.06 7.57 -1.36
N LEU A 7 7.76 6.79 -2.17
CA LEU A 7 9.12 6.34 -1.89
C LEU A 7 10.09 7.52 -1.76
N ASP A 8 9.85 8.60 -2.52
CA ASP A 8 10.61 9.85 -2.47
C ASP A 8 10.53 10.56 -1.10
N LYS A 9 9.46 10.33 -0.32
CA LYS A 9 9.29 10.92 1.00
C LYS A 9 9.97 10.13 2.12
N TYR A 10 9.89 8.80 2.08
CA TYR A 10 10.24 7.94 3.22
C TYR A 10 11.33 6.89 2.94
N GLY A 11 11.66 6.65 1.67
CA GLY A 11 12.49 5.51 1.29
C GLY A 11 11.86 4.18 1.72
N ASN A 12 12.72 3.17 1.96
CA ASN A 12 12.29 1.85 2.40
C ASN A 12 12.22 1.79 3.94
N THR A 13 11.00 1.71 4.48
CA THR A 13 10.73 1.57 5.93
C THR A 13 10.43 0.12 6.31
N SER A 14 10.94 -0.84 5.52
CA SER A 14 10.72 -2.28 5.68
C SER A 14 9.22 -2.60 5.70
N ALA A 15 8.74 -3.35 6.70
CA ALA A 15 7.34 -3.74 6.86
C ALA A 15 6.35 -2.56 6.88
N ALA A 16 6.79 -1.36 7.28
CA ALA A 16 5.92 -0.19 7.34
C ALA A 16 5.63 0.43 5.96
N SER A 17 6.44 0.14 4.93
CA SER A 17 6.37 0.83 3.63
C SER A 17 4.99 0.76 2.99
N VAL A 18 4.39 -0.43 2.98
CA VAL A 18 3.06 -0.66 2.37
C VAL A 18 1.95 -0.01 3.20
N MET A 19 2.06 0.01 4.52
CA MET A 19 1.03 0.55 5.41
C MET A 19 1.03 2.08 5.41
N ILE A 20 2.21 2.72 5.35
CA ILE A 20 2.33 4.17 5.20
C ILE A 20 1.73 4.61 3.85
N ALA A 21 2.07 3.92 2.76
CA ALA A 21 1.50 4.18 1.45
C ALA A 21 -0.03 4.02 1.41
N LEU A 22 -0.57 2.98 2.07
CA LEU A 22 -2.01 2.77 2.18
C LEU A 22 -2.70 3.91 2.96
N ASP A 23 -2.16 4.30 4.12
CA ASP A 23 -2.72 5.37 4.95
C ASP A 23 -2.75 6.71 4.19
N GLU A 24 -1.66 7.08 3.51
CA GLU A 24 -1.61 8.30 2.71
C GLU A 24 -2.59 8.24 1.53
N ALA A 25 -2.66 7.12 0.79
CA ALA A 25 -3.59 6.95 -0.31
C ALA A 25 -5.06 7.12 0.12
N VAL A 26 -5.41 6.65 1.32
CA VAL A 26 -6.74 6.84 1.92
C VAL A 26 -6.96 8.30 2.30
N LYS A 27 -5.99 8.95 2.96
CA LYS A 27 -6.08 10.37 3.37
C LYS A 27 -6.17 11.33 2.19
N GLU A 28 -5.48 11.02 1.10
CA GLU A 28 -5.54 11.78 -0.17
C GLU A 28 -6.80 11.49 -1.00
N GLY A 29 -7.70 10.63 -0.51
CA GLY A 29 -8.95 10.29 -1.20
C GLY A 29 -8.76 9.50 -2.50
N LYS A 30 -7.59 8.88 -2.69
CA LYS A 30 -7.27 8.01 -3.84
C LYS A 30 -7.96 6.66 -3.74
N ILE A 31 -8.25 6.21 -2.52
CA ILE A 31 -9.02 5.00 -2.22
C ILE A 31 -10.37 5.39 -1.65
N LYS A 32 -11.44 4.86 -2.26
CA LYS A 32 -12.85 5.13 -1.89
C LYS A 32 -13.55 3.86 -1.44
N ASN A 33 -14.68 4.03 -0.76
CA ASN A 33 -15.51 2.91 -0.34
C ASN A 33 -15.95 2.08 -1.55
N GLY A 34 -15.75 0.76 -1.47
CA GLY A 34 -16.03 -0.19 -2.52
C GLY A 34 -14.88 -0.47 -3.48
N ASP A 35 -13.79 0.30 -3.44
CA ASP A 35 -12.62 0.07 -4.31
C ASP A 35 -11.95 -1.27 -4.01
N ILE A 36 -11.38 -1.89 -5.05
CA ILE A 36 -10.50 -3.04 -4.90
C ILE A 36 -9.06 -2.55 -4.79
N VAL A 37 -8.41 -2.87 -3.68
CA VAL A 37 -7.04 -2.47 -3.36
C VAL A 37 -6.16 -3.72 -3.36
N VAL A 38 -4.99 -3.61 -3.98
CA VAL A 38 -3.96 -4.65 -3.96
C VAL A 38 -2.77 -4.14 -3.16
N LEU A 39 -2.42 -4.89 -2.12
CA LEU A 39 -1.21 -4.67 -1.33
C LEU A 39 -0.20 -5.76 -1.68
N THR A 40 1.05 -5.40 -1.89
CA THR A 40 2.13 -6.35 -2.20
C THR A 40 3.41 -5.94 -1.49
N ALA A 41 4.15 -6.92 -0.97
CA ALA A 41 5.40 -6.72 -0.27
C ALA A 41 6.37 -7.88 -0.51
N PHE A 42 7.67 -7.59 -0.39
CA PHE A 42 8.74 -8.57 -0.38
C PHE A 42 9.80 -8.15 0.63
N GLY A 43 10.58 -9.10 1.13
CA GLY A 43 11.59 -8.82 2.15
C GLY A 43 12.67 -9.90 2.26
N ALA A 44 13.67 -9.62 3.11
CA ALA A 44 14.79 -10.53 3.37
C ALA A 44 14.28 -11.91 3.82
N GLY A 45 14.89 -12.96 3.27
CA GLY A 45 14.40 -14.33 3.35
C GLY A 45 14.99 -15.21 2.24
N LEU A 46 14.39 -15.32 1.05
CA LEU A 46 13.31 -14.52 0.44
C LEU A 46 11.90 -14.81 0.97
N THR A 47 11.14 -13.75 1.26
CA THR A 47 9.70 -13.81 1.57
C THR A 47 8.93 -12.81 0.71
N SER A 48 7.72 -13.18 0.29
CA SER A 48 6.81 -12.29 -0.45
C SER A 48 5.36 -12.61 -0.13
N GLY A 49 4.48 -11.64 -0.31
CA GLY A 49 3.06 -11.82 -0.09
C GLY A 49 2.25 -10.69 -0.71
N SER A 50 1.00 -11.01 -1.04
CA SER A 50 0.04 -10.04 -1.57
C SER A 50 -1.35 -10.28 -1.00
N ILE A 51 -2.12 -9.21 -0.90
CA ILE A 51 -3.52 -9.24 -0.45
C ILE A 51 -4.34 -8.43 -1.43
N VAL A 52 -5.46 -9.00 -1.87
CA VAL A 52 -6.52 -8.28 -2.59
C VAL A 52 -7.67 -8.09 -1.61
N LEU A 53 -8.08 -6.85 -1.39
CA LEU A 53 -9.16 -6.51 -0.47
C LEU A 53 -10.14 -5.54 -1.11
N LYS A 54 -11.40 -5.63 -0.71
CA LYS A 54 -12.40 -4.59 -0.98
C LYS A 54 -12.36 -3.60 0.16
N TRP A 55 -12.08 -2.34 -0.15
CA TRP A 55 -12.04 -1.27 0.84
C TRP A 55 -13.46 -0.95 1.28
N LEU A 56 -13.75 -1.14 2.57
CA LEU A 56 -15.03 -0.78 3.17
C LEU A 56 -14.76 0.26 4.27
N LYS A 57 -15.43 1.40 4.21
CA LYS A 57 -15.34 2.47 5.20
C LYS A 57 -16.71 2.77 5.79
#